data_AF-A0A1H8I055-F1
#
_entry.id   AF-A0A1H8I055-F1
#
_cell.length_a   1.000
_cell.length_b   1.000
_cell.length_c   1.000
_cell.angle_alpha   90.00
_cell.angle_beta   90.00
_cell.angle_gamma   90.00
#
_symmetry.space_group_name_H-M   'P 1'
#
loop_
_entity.id
_entity.type
_entity.pdbx_description
1 polymer ?
#
loop_
_entity_poly.entity_id
_entity_poly.type
_entity_poly.pdbx_seq_one_letter_code
_entity_poly.pdbx_strand_id
1 'polypeptide(L)'
;MLTGISHLTLASSDLPRSVDFYTRLLDFQLIATWDTGAYLTVGGLWICLSLEADRAGAEPSGYTHYAFAIREGDFAGFRQRLLAAGVVEWKANRSEGESFYFLDPDGHQLEAHVGSLASRMARCREKPYAGMRFFDTLHVRQATVDDIAAMSAIRLDVKENVLTDPSRVTQQMYLDYLDLLGRGWVAEIAGEVVGFSYADKTDASIWALFVSPAHEGKGAAKRLLGVAVDWLFALGHDGVHLSTSAGTRADKFYAAQGWTRTVLNDRDAAFTLTRAGRPT
;
A
#
# COMPACT_ATOMS: atom_id res chain seq x y z
N MET A 1 5.55 4.63 -18.18
CA MET A 1 4.40 4.35 -17.30
C MET A 1 4.09 5.59 -16.49
N LEU A 2 2.81 5.86 -16.20
CA LEU A 2 2.39 6.92 -15.29
C LEU A 2 2.61 6.45 -13.83
N THR A 3 3.01 7.35 -12.93
CA THR A 3 3.40 7.02 -11.54
C THR A 3 2.46 7.60 -10.48
N GLY A 4 1.54 8.48 -10.85
CA GLY A 4 0.59 9.12 -9.94
C GLY A 4 -0.02 10.38 -10.56
N ILE A 5 -0.76 11.14 -9.74
CA ILE A 5 -1.23 12.48 -10.10
C ILE A 5 -0.04 13.45 -9.95
N SER A 6 0.32 14.15 -11.02
CA SER A 6 1.34 15.21 -10.95
C SER A 6 0.75 16.49 -10.34
N HIS A 7 -0.39 16.93 -10.85
CA HIS A 7 -1.13 18.08 -10.35
C HIS A 7 -2.60 18.01 -10.77
N LEU A 8 -3.43 18.81 -10.12
CA LEU A 8 -4.83 19.06 -10.49
C LEU A 8 -5.00 20.54 -10.85
N THR A 9 -5.46 20.83 -12.05
CA THR A 9 -5.77 22.20 -12.49
C THR A 9 -7.27 22.44 -12.45
N LEU A 10 -7.69 23.44 -11.70
CA LEU A 10 -9.05 23.91 -11.61
C LEU A 10 -9.15 25.28 -12.27
N ALA A 11 -9.95 25.35 -13.32
CA ALA A 11 -10.25 26.64 -13.95
C ALA A 11 -11.11 27.47 -12.99
N SER A 12 -10.84 28.78 -12.92
CA SER A 12 -11.51 29.70 -12.03
C SER A 12 -11.95 30.96 -12.76
N SER A 13 -13.17 31.44 -12.49
CA SER A 13 -13.67 32.70 -13.04
C SER A 13 -13.22 33.93 -12.25
N ASP A 14 -12.84 33.76 -10.97
CA ASP A 14 -12.38 34.82 -10.07
C ASP A 14 -11.27 34.27 -9.17
N LEU A 15 -10.03 34.60 -9.53
CA LEU A 15 -8.84 34.04 -8.89
C LEU A 15 -8.71 34.46 -7.40
N PRO A 16 -8.85 35.75 -7.01
CA PRO A 16 -8.86 36.14 -5.59
C PRO A 16 -9.91 35.38 -4.76
N ARG A 17 -11.14 35.25 -5.28
CA ARG A 17 -12.22 34.53 -4.59
C ARG A 17 -11.87 33.05 -4.37
N SER A 18 -11.32 32.40 -5.39
CA SER A 18 -10.93 31.00 -5.30
C SER A 18 -9.73 30.80 -4.37
N VAL A 19 -8.71 31.66 -4.45
CA VAL A 19 -7.58 31.60 -3.52
C VAL A 19 -8.04 31.75 -2.07
N ASP A 20 -8.96 32.68 -1.77
CA ASP A 20 -9.52 32.85 -0.42
C ASP A 20 -10.27 31.59 0.04
N PHE A 21 -11.11 30.99 -0.83
CA PHE A 21 -11.82 29.75 -0.54
C PHE A 21 -10.87 28.59 -0.21
N TYR A 22 -9.91 28.29 -1.09
CA TYR A 22 -9.00 27.15 -0.90
C TYR A 22 -8.05 27.36 0.28
N THR A 23 -7.60 28.59 0.55
CA THR A 23 -6.65 28.85 1.64
C THR A 23 -7.33 28.99 3.00
N ARG A 24 -8.47 29.68 3.10
CA ARG A 24 -9.09 30.01 4.41
C ARG A 24 -10.14 29.02 4.85
N LEU A 25 -10.89 28.43 3.92
CA LEU A 25 -11.92 27.45 4.25
C LEU A 25 -11.42 26.02 4.17
N LEU A 26 -10.50 25.73 3.26
CA LEU A 26 -9.95 24.37 3.10
C LEU A 26 -8.54 24.19 3.68
N ASP A 27 -7.92 25.27 4.19
CA ASP A 27 -6.58 25.27 4.79
C ASP A 27 -5.47 24.80 3.84
N PHE A 28 -5.62 25.02 2.53
CA PHE A 28 -4.57 24.72 1.56
C PHE A 28 -3.44 25.75 1.69
N GLN A 29 -2.21 25.30 1.53
CA GLN A 29 -1.05 26.19 1.57
C GLN A 29 -0.87 26.86 0.21
N LEU A 30 -0.98 28.19 0.16
CA LEU A 30 -0.64 28.99 -1.01
C LEU A 30 0.89 29.00 -1.21
N ILE A 31 1.34 28.74 -2.44
CA ILE A 31 2.76 28.70 -2.82
C ILE A 31 3.14 29.91 -3.67
N ALA A 32 2.34 30.23 -4.68
CA ALA A 32 2.60 31.36 -5.57
C ALA A 32 1.29 31.85 -6.21
N THR A 33 1.27 33.12 -6.63
CA THR A 33 0.19 33.73 -7.41
C THR A 33 0.79 34.55 -8.55
N TRP A 34 0.09 34.61 -9.67
CA TRP A 34 0.34 35.52 -10.79
C TRP A 34 -1.00 35.99 -11.36
N ASP A 35 -0.99 36.91 -12.33
CA ASP A 35 -2.20 37.59 -12.83
C ASP A 35 -3.30 36.64 -13.31
N THR A 36 -2.94 35.44 -13.76
CA THR A 36 -3.86 34.45 -14.35
C THR A 36 -3.84 33.11 -13.62
N GLY A 37 -3.27 33.03 -12.41
CA GLY A 37 -3.35 31.79 -11.66
C GLY A 37 -2.63 31.75 -10.32
N ALA A 38 -2.75 30.62 -9.65
CA ALA A 38 -2.14 30.36 -8.36
C ALA A 38 -1.71 28.91 -8.22
N TYR A 39 -0.64 28.69 -7.46
CA TYR A 39 -0.21 27.37 -7.03
C TYR A 39 -0.46 27.20 -5.54
N LEU A 40 -1.09 26.08 -5.18
CA LEU A 40 -1.34 25.67 -3.81
C LEU A 40 -0.90 24.23 -3.60
N THR A 41 -0.76 23.84 -2.34
CA THR A 41 -0.51 22.45 -1.96
C THR A 41 -1.36 21.99 -0.77
N VAL A 42 -1.76 20.72 -0.80
CA VAL A 42 -2.43 20.01 0.30
C VAL A 42 -1.96 18.57 0.34
N GLY A 43 -1.39 18.12 1.46
CA GLY A 43 -0.93 16.73 1.61
C GLY A 43 0.05 16.26 0.52
N GLY A 44 0.83 17.17 -0.07
CA GLY A 44 1.75 16.89 -1.18
C GLY A 44 1.13 16.94 -2.58
N LEU A 45 -0.20 17.05 -2.72
CA LEU A 45 -0.85 17.31 -4.00
C LEU A 45 -0.59 18.76 -4.43
N TRP A 46 -0.18 18.94 -5.68
CA TRP A 46 -0.06 20.25 -6.33
C TRP A 46 -1.40 20.64 -6.97
N ILE A 47 -1.98 21.76 -6.51
CA ILE A 47 -3.16 22.37 -7.09
C ILE A 47 -2.76 23.61 -7.89
N CYS A 48 -3.29 23.71 -9.12
CA CYS A 48 -3.20 24.90 -9.95
C CYS A 48 -4.60 25.51 -10.09
N LEU A 49 -4.75 26.78 -9.71
CA LEU A 49 -5.92 27.58 -10.09
C LEU A 49 -5.54 28.36 -11.35
N SER A 50 -6.31 28.20 -12.42
CA SER A 50 -6.06 28.88 -13.70
C SER A 50 -7.23 29.79 -14.04
N LEU A 51 -6.98 31.08 -14.27
CA LEU A 51 -8.03 32.03 -14.61
C LEU A 51 -8.62 31.72 -15.99
N GLU A 52 -9.94 31.50 -16.04
CA GLU A 52 -10.75 31.35 -17.24
C GLU A 52 -12.05 32.16 -17.06
N ALA A 53 -12.06 33.38 -17.59
CA ALA A 53 -13.17 34.32 -17.39
C ALA A 53 -14.52 33.76 -17.88
N ASP A 54 -14.51 32.97 -18.95
CA ASP A 54 -15.72 32.40 -19.57
C ASP A 54 -16.34 31.24 -18.78
N ARG A 55 -15.70 30.81 -17.67
CA ARG A 55 -16.21 29.73 -16.82
C ARG A 55 -17.38 30.16 -15.93
N ALA A 56 -17.57 31.46 -15.72
CA ALA A 56 -18.59 31.98 -14.82
C ALA A 56 -19.99 31.42 -15.18
N GLY A 57 -20.61 30.68 -14.25
CA GLY A 57 -21.97 30.14 -14.41
C GLY A 57 -22.06 28.80 -15.16
N ALA A 58 -20.95 28.12 -15.43
CA ALA A 58 -20.99 26.75 -15.93
C ALA A 58 -21.55 25.78 -14.86
N GLU A 59 -22.70 25.17 -15.13
CA GLU A 59 -23.26 24.13 -14.27
C GLU A 59 -22.35 22.88 -14.27
N PRO A 60 -22.08 22.26 -13.11
CA PRO A 60 -21.34 21.02 -13.07
C PRO A 60 -22.06 19.92 -13.85
N SER A 61 -21.36 19.33 -14.82
CA SER A 61 -21.90 18.24 -15.64
C SER A 61 -21.51 16.88 -15.06
N GLY A 62 -22.50 16.08 -14.68
CA GLY A 62 -22.30 14.69 -14.26
C GLY A 62 -21.86 14.53 -12.80
N TYR A 63 -20.93 13.58 -12.58
CA TYR A 63 -20.50 13.13 -11.25
C TYR A 63 -18.99 13.26 -11.04
N THR A 64 -18.29 14.03 -11.88
CA THR A 64 -16.85 14.25 -11.76
C THR A 64 -16.58 15.15 -10.55
N HIS A 65 -15.95 14.60 -9.52
CA HIS A 65 -15.62 15.31 -8.29
C HIS A 65 -14.21 15.02 -7.82
N TYR A 66 -13.68 15.90 -6.97
CA TYR A 66 -12.35 15.78 -6.38
C TYR A 66 -12.47 15.62 -4.86
N ALA A 67 -12.05 14.47 -4.35
CA ALA A 67 -12.11 14.15 -2.92
C ALA A 67 -10.77 14.42 -2.22
N PHE A 68 -10.82 15.09 -1.08
CA PHE A 68 -9.69 15.35 -0.20
C PHE A 68 -9.83 14.53 1.08
N ALA A 69 -8.72 13.94 1.52
CA ALA A 69 -8.68 13.19 2.76
C ALA A 69 -8.79 14.14 3.96
N ILE A 70 -9.58 13.76 4.96
CA ILE A 70 -9.67 14.46 6.24
C ILE A 70 -9.65 13.44 7.38
N ARG A 71 -9.02 13.81 8.50
CA ARG A 71 -9.02 12.96 9.70
C ARG A 71 -10.42 12.95 10.31
N GLU A 72 -10.84 11.79 10.82
CA GLU A 72 -12.15 11.60 11.42
C GLU A 72 -12.47 12.63 12.51
N GLY A 73 -11.50 12.92 13.38
CA GLY A 73 -11.66 13.92 14.46
C GLY A 73 -11.84 15.37 13.98
N ASP A 74 -11.42 15.70 12.75
CA ASP A 74 -11.54 17.04 12.18
C ASP A 74 -12.84 17.20 11.36
N PHE A 75 -13.48 16.09 10.96
CA PHE A 75 -14.58 16.09 9.97
C PHE A 75 -15.79 16.93 10.40
N ALA A 76 -16.27 16.75 11.63
CA ALA A 76 -17.46 17.45 12.12
C ALA A 76 -17.25 18.98 12.17
N GLY A 77 -16.10 19.43 12.68
CA GLY A 77 -15.74 20.84 12.74
C GLY A 77 -15.53 21.45 11.35
N PHE A 78 -14.87 20.73 10.46
CA PHE A 78 -14.69 21.12 9.07
C PHE A 78 -16.03 21.33 8.36
N ARG A 79 -16.94 20.35 8.44
CA ARG A 79 -18.28 20.44 7.81
C ARG A 79 -19.07 21.63 8.35
N GLN A 80 -19.08 21.83 9.67
CA GLN A 80 -19.77 22.96 10.28
C GLN A 80 -19.22 24.31 9.82
N ARG A 81 -17.89 24.45 9.71
CA ARG A 81 -17.23 25.66 9.21
C ARG A 81 -17.67 26.00 7.79
N LEU A 82 -17.68 25.03 6.88
CA LEU A 82 -18.08 25.24 5.48
C LEU A 82 -19.57 25.61 5.37
N LEU A 83 -20.45 24.94 6.11
CA LEU A 83 -21.87 25.28 6.14
C LEU A 83 -22.10 26.69 6.69
N ALA A 84 -21.39 27.08 7.76
CA ALA A 84 -21.48 28.42 8.33
C ALA A 84 -20.97 29.52 7.37
N ALA A 85 -20.02 29.18 6.49
CA ALA A 85 -19.55 30.05 5.42
C ALA A 85 -20.49 30.10 4.19
N GLY A 86 -21.62 29.38 4.22
CA GLY A 86 -22.60 29.36 3.13
C GLY A 86 -22.21 28.48 1.95
N VAL A 87 -21.26 27.56 2.13
CA VAL A 87 -20.85 26.61 1.08
C VAL A 87 -21.99 25.66 0.77
N VAL A 88 -22.27 25.46 -0.52
CA VAL A 88 -23.40 24.64 -1.00
C VAL A 88 -23.05 23.16 -0.95
N GLU A 89 -23.87 22.36 -0.26
CA GLU A 89 -23.84 20.89 -0.30
C GLU A 89 -24.53 20.40 -1.59
N TRP A 90 -23.80 19.75 -2.50
CA TRP A 90 -24.37 19.32 -3.81
C TRP A 90 -24.90 17.89 -3.80
N LYS A 91 -24.61 17.10 -2.76
CA LYS A 91 -25.08 15.73 -2.63
C LYS A 91 -25.15 15.30 -1.17
N ALA A 92 -26.30 14.74 -0.78
CA ALA A 92 -26.43 14.07 0.51
C ALA A 92 -25.52 12.84 0.57
N ASN A 93 -24.82 12.65 1.71
CA ASN A 93 -23.98 11.47 1.90
C ASN A 93 -24.81 10.19 1.83
N ARG A 94 -24.44 9.29 0.92
CA ARG A 94 -24.96 7.92 0.81
C ARG A 94 -23.83 6.89 0.81
N SER A 95 -22.61 7.33 1.07
CA SER A 95 -21.45 6.47 1.18
C SER A 95 -21.41 5.84 2.57
N GLU A 96 -20.71 4.72 2.71
CA GLU A 96 -20.59 4.01 3.99
C GLU A 96 -19.64 4.70 5.00
N GLY A 97 -18.91 5.73 4.56
CA GLY A 97 -18.03 6.54 5.42
C GLY A 97 -18.51 7.98 5.54
N GLU A 98 -17.84 8.76 6.39
CA GLU A 98 -18.08 10.19 6.49
C GLU A 98 -17.58 10.89 5.22
N SER A 99 -18.54 11.43 4.47
CA SER A 99 -18.29 12.23 3.27
C SER A 99 -19.14 13.49 3.31
N PHE A 100 -18.53 14.62 3.00
CA PHE A 100 -19.23 15.88 2.79
C PHE A 100 -18.99 16.37 1.36
N TYR A 101 -20.06 16.45 0.58
CA TYR A 101 -20.02 16.82 -0.85
C TYR A 101 -20.39 18.29 -1.01
N PHE A 102 -19.42 19.15 -1.36
CA PHE A 102 -19.61 20.61 -1.39
C PHE A 102 -19.05 21.24 -2.67
N LEU A 103 -19.59 22.39 -3.05
CA LEU A 103 -19.13 23.13 -4.24
C LEU A 103 -18.06 24.15 -3.86
N ASP A 104 -17.10 24.34 -4.74
CA ASP A 104 -16.24 25.53 -4.70
C ASP A 104 -16.94 26.74 -5.35
N PRO A 105 -16.33 27.95 -5.31
CA PRO A 105 -16.96 29.16 -5.86
C PRO A 105 -17.26 29.13 -7.36
N ASP A 106 -16.60 28.23 -8.11
CA ASP A 106 -16.77 28.04 -9.55
C ASP A 106 -17.60 26.77 -9.87
N GLY A 107 -18.25 26.16 -8.86
CA GLY A 107 -19.12 25.01 -9.02
C GLY A 107 -18.38 23.68 -9.20
N HIS A 108 -17.07 23.62 -8.95
CA HIS A 108 -16.37 22.34 -8.92
C HIS A 108 -16.91 21.47 -7.80
N GLN A 109 -17.27 20.23 -8.12
CA GLN A 109 -17.77 19.26 -7.15
C GLN A 109 -16.59 18.74 -6.32
N LEU A 110 -16.54 19.11 -5.04
CA LEU A 110 -15.53 18.67 -4.10
C LEU A 110 -16.13 17.71 -3.07
N GLU A 111 -15.28 16.90 -2.44
CA GLU A 111 -15.64 16.02 -1.33
C GLU A 111 -14.56 16.07 -0.24
N ALA A 112 -14.96 16.13 1.03
CA ALA A 112 -14.09 15.78 2.15
C ALA A 112 -14.46 14.36 2.60
N HIS A 113 -13.50 13.44 2.60
CA HIS A 113 -13.75 12.02 2.87
C HIS A 113 -12.85 11.46 3.97
N VAL A 114 -13.48 10.77 4.93
CA VAL A 114 -12.79 9.96 5.94
C VAL A 114 -12.70 8.51 5.44
N GLY A 115 -11.48 8.07 5.11
CA GLY A 115 -11.23 6.70 4.67
C GLY A 115 -10.12 6.59 3.64
N SER A 116 -9.87 5.37 3.20
CA SER A 116 -8.91 5.05 2.14
C SER A 116 -9.50 4.04 1.18
N LEU A 117 -8.83 3.81 0.04
CA LEU A 117 -9.20 2.72 -0.85
C LEU A 117 -9.18 1.37 -0.12
N ALA A 118 -8.23 1.15 0.79
CA ALA A 118 -8.14 -0.09 1.56
C ALA A 118 -9.37 -0.30 2.45
N SER A 119 -9.79 0.73 3.22
CA SER A 119 -11.00 0.62 4.05
C SER A 119 -12.27 0.47 3.21
N ARG A 120 -12.34 1.14 2.05
CA ARG A 120 -13.43 0.97 1.09
C ARG A 120 -13.49 -0.44 0.52
N MET A 121 -12.35 -1.04 0.16
CA MET A 121 -12.31 -2.41 -0.35
C MET A 121 -12.67 -3.44 0.72
N ALA A 122 -12.24 -3.24 1.98
CA ALA A 122 -12.64 -4.10 3.10
C ALA A 122 -14.17 -4.13 3.25
N ARG A 123 -14.81 -2.96 3.24
CA ARG A 123 -16.28 -2.84 3.31
C ARG A 123 -17.00 -3.44 2.11
N CYS A 124 -16.52 -3.17 0.90
CA CYS A 124 -17.11 -3.76 -0.29
C CYS A 124 -17.03 -5.30 -0.30
N ARG A 125 -16.08 -5.93 0.40
CA ARG A 125 -16.06 -7.39 0.55
C ARG A 125 -17.14 -7.90 1.49
N GLU A 126 -17.47 -7.14 2.53
CA GLU A 126 -18.60 -7.46 3.43
C GLU A 126 -19.94 -7.26 2.72
N LYS A 127 -20.07 -6.17 1.94
CA LYS A 127 -21.30 -5.78 1.24
C LYS A 127 -20.99 -5.30 -0.19
N PRO A 128 -20.83 -6.23 -1.15
CA PRO A 128 -20.45 -5.88 -2.51
C PRO A 128 -21.59 -5.18 -3.26
N TYR A 129 -21.23 -4.30 -4.18
CA TYR A 129 -22.18 -3.81 -5.18
C TYR A 129 -22.62 -4.95 -6.12
N ALA A 130 -23.79 -4.78 -6.75
CA ALA A 130 -24.30 -5.76 -7.70
C ALA A 130 -23.27 -6.00 -8.83
N GLY A 131 -22.81 -7.25 -8.96
CA GLY A 131 -21.84 -7.65 -9.98
C GLY A 131 -20.38 -7.27 -9.69
N MET A 132 -20.06 -6.77 -8.48
CA MET A 132 -18.70 -6.38 -8.11
C MET A 132 -17.72 -7.56 -8.16
N ARG A 133 -16.53 -7.33 -8.71
CA ARG A 133 -15.42 -8.29 -8.75
C ARG A 133 -14.15 -7.62 -8.21
N PHE A 134 -13.37 -8.36 -7.44
CA PHE A 134 -12.10 -7.90 -6.87
C PHE A 134 -10.92 -8.44 -7.69
N PHE A 135 -9.94 -7.58 -7.96
CA PHE A 135 -8.74 -7.91 -8.74
C PHE A 135 -7.50 -7.61 -7.90
N ASP A 136 -7.33 -8.39 -6.84
CA ASP A 136 -6.30 -8.10 -5.86
C ASP A 136 -4.92 -8.40 -6.42
N THR A 137 -4.07 -7.38 -6.42
CA THR A 137 -2.69 -7.51 -6.88
C THR A 137 -1.82 -7.91 -5.72
N LEU A 138 -0.93 -8.86 -5.96
CA LEU A 138 0.12 -9.24 -5.03
C LEU A 138 1.19 -8.15 -4.97
N HIS A 139 1.30 -7.49 -3.82
CA HIS A 139 2.35 -6.53 -3.51
C HIS A 139 3.38 -7.15 -2.55
N VAL A 140 4.63 -6.72 -2.63
CA VAL A 140 5.66 -7.10 -1.65
C VAL A 140 6.31 -5.82 -1.14
N ARG A 141 6.36 -5.65 0.18
CA ARG A 141 7.00 -4.53 0.86
C ARG A 141 7.89 -4.99 1.98
N GLN A 142 8.77 -4.12 2.45
CA GLN A 142 9.51 -4.35 3.68
C GLN A 142 8.51 -4.49 4.85
N ALA A 143 8.77 -5.46 5.72
CA ALA A 143 7.97 -5.71 6.91
C ALA A 143 8.22 -4.63 7.97
N THR A 144 7.20 -4.31 8.75
CA THR A 144 7.28 -3.42 9.92
C THR A 144 6.93 -4.19 11.20
N VAL A 145 7.08 -3.54 12.35
CA VAL A 145 6.71 -4.11 13.65
C VAL A 145 5.22 -4.50 13.70
N ASP A 146 4.36 -3.77 12.98
CA ASP A 146 2.92 -4.02 12.93
C ASP A 146 2.57 -5.35 12.23
N ASP A 147 3.47 -5.86 11.39
CA ASP A 147 3.26 -7.10 10.64
C ASP A 147 3.52 -8.37 11.47
N ILE A 148 4.23 -8.24 12.61
CA ILE A 148 4.71 -9.39 13.39
C ILE A 148 3.58 -10.32 13.79
N ALA A 149 2.42 -9.78 14.18
CA ALA A 149 1.26 -10.58 14.55
C ALA A 149 0.76 -11.46 13.38
N ALA A 150 0.65 -10.88 12.18
CA ALA A 150 0.22 -11.60 10.99
C ALA A 150 1.26 -12.65 10.55
N MET A 151 2.55 -12.29 10.61
CA MET A 151 3.65 -13.20 10.28
C MET A 151 3.72 -14.39 11.25
N SER A 152 3.50 -14.14 12.54
CA SER A 152 3.41 -15.20 13.55
C SER A 152 2.23 -16.13 13.28
N ALA A 153 1.04 -15.59 12.97
CA ALA A 153 -0.12 -16.39 12.62
C ALA A 153 0.14 -17.29 11.39
N ILE A 154 0.75 -16.76 10.33
CA ILE A 154 1.13 -17.55 9.14
C ILE A 154 2.13 -18.64 9.51
N ARG A 155 3.15 -18.32 10.32
CA ARG A 155 4.18 -19.29 10.72
C ARG A 155 3.59 -20.49 11.46
N LEU A 156 2.55 -20.27 12.25
CA LEU A 156 1.85 -21.28 13.04
C LEU A 156 0.83 -22.09 12.21
N ASP A 157 0.31 -21.56 11.11
CA ASP A 157 -0.72 -22.23 10.29
C ASP A 157 -0.17 -23.08 9.13
N VAL A 158 1.11 -22.92 8.76
CA VAL A 158 1.69 -23.69 7.64
C VAL A 158 1.58 -25.21 7.82
N LYS A 159 1.48 -25.95 6.71
CA LYS A 159 1.30 -27.41 6.71
C LYS A 159 2.59 -28.20 6.48
N GLU A 160 3.64 -27.54 6.02
CA GLU A 160 5.01 -28.08 5.90
C GLU A 160 5.93 -27.30 6.84
N ASN A 161 7.01 -27.91 7.33
CA ASN A 161 7.92 -27.31 8.33
C ASN A 161 7.18 -26.83 9.60
N VAL A 162 6.21 -27.61 10.08
CA VAL A 162 5.44 -27.31 11.30
C VAL A 162 6.37 -27.29 12.51
N LEU A 163 6.24 -26.27 13.37
CA LEU A 163 6.98 -26.22 14.63
C LEU A 163 6.47 -27.32 15.56
N THR A 164 7.38 -28.18 16.03
CA THR A 164 7.06 -29.15 17.09
C THR A 164 6.81 -28.47 18.44
N ASP A 165 7.44 -27.32 18.66
CA ASP A 165 7.22 -26.44 19.81
C ASP A 165 7.11 -24.99 19.32
N PRO A 166 5.91 -24.38 19.37
CA PRO A 166 5.67 -22.99 18.98
C PRO A 166 6.50 -21.97 19.76
N SER A 167 6.91 -22.27 21.00
CA SER A 167 7.67 -21.33 21.85
C SER A 167 9.11 -21.08 21.35
N ARG A 168 9.58 -21.91 20.40
CA ARG A 168 10.90 -21.76 19.76
C ARG A 168 11.01 -20.51 18.89
N VAL A 169 9.90 -19.89 18.51
CA VAL A 169 9.89 -18.63 17.76
C VAL A 169 9.24 -17.57 18.63
N THR A 170 10.06 -16.70 19.22
CA THR A 170 9.59 -15.65 20.11
C THR A 170 9.30 -14.36 19.35
N GLN A 171 8.46 -13.49 19.91
CA GLN A 171 8.24 -12.15 19.37
C GLN A 171 9.54 -11.34 19.28
N GLN A 172 10.47 -11.53 20.23
CA GLN A 172 11.78 -10.87 20.22
C GLN A 172 12.60 -11.26 18.99
N MET A 173 12.55 -12.52 18.56
CA MET A 173 13.23 -12.95 17.32
C MET A 173 12.68 -12.16 16.13
N TYR A 174 11.37 -11.99 16.00
CA TYR A 174 10.82 -11.17 14.91
C TYR A 174 11.37 -9.74 14.92
N LEU A 175 11.48 -9.11 16.09
CA LEU A 175 12.05 -7.77 16.25
C LEU A 175 13.52 -7.70 15.86
N ASP A 176 14.33 -8.64 16.34
CA ASP A 176 15.78 -8.68 16.06
C ASP A 176 16.07 -8.89 14.56
N TYR A 177 15.22 -9.64 13.87
CA TYR A 177 15.41 -9.93 12.45
C TYR A 177 14.79 -8.89 11.49
N LEU A 178 14.02 -7.92 11.98
CA LEU A 178 13.49 -6.85 11.13
C LEU A 178 14.59 -5.92 10.59
N ASP A 179 15.56 -5.54 11.44
CA ASP A 179 16.67 -4.64 11.04
C ASP A 179 18.04 -4.98 11.65
N LEU A 180 18.09 -5.60 12.85
CA LEU A 180 19.35 -5.80 13.57
C LEU A 180 20.21 -6.88 12.89
N LEU A 181 19.64 -8.07 12.65
CA LEU A 181 20.36 -9.23 12.11
C LEU A 181 20.13 -9.45 10.61
N GLY A 182 19.07 -8.87 10.05
CA GLY A 182 18.64 -9.17 8.68
C GLY A 182 17.68 -8.12 8.12
N ARG A 183 16.82 -8.56 7.20
CA ARG A 183 15.69 -7.79 6.68
C ARG A 183 14.50 -8.72 6.43
N GLY A 184 13.30 -8.23 6.79
CA GLY A 184 12.03 -8.92 6.53
C GLY A 184 11.20 -8.26 5.43
N TRP A 185 10.42 -9.08 4.71
CA TRP A 185 9.41 -8.62 3.76
C TRP A 185 8.08 -9.34 4.00
N VAL A 186 6.99 -8.64 3.74
CA VAL A 186 5.65 -9.20 3.66
C VAL A 186 5.11 -9.12 2.23
N ALA A 187 4.38 -10.17 1.85
CA ALA A 187 3.55 -10.20 0.66
C ALA A 187 2.12 -9.89 1.07
N GLU A 188 1.48 -8.97 0.37
CA GLU A 188 0.12 -8.52 0.64
C GLU A 188 -0.78 -8.72 -0.56
N ILE A 189 -2.02 -9.13 -0.29
CA ILE A 189 -3.12 -9.15 -1.25
C ILE A 189 -4.28 -8.45 -0.59
N ALA A 190 -4.79 -7.37 -1.20
CA ALA A 190 -5.86 -6.55 -0.63
C ALA A 190 -5.57 -5.98 0.77
N GLY A 191 -4.30 -5.75 1.12
CA GLY A 191 -3.87 -5.27 2.44
C GLY A 191 -3.82 -6.36 3.52
N GLU A 192 -4.17 -7.60 3.21
CA GLU A 192 -3.92 -8.75 4.07
C GLU A 192 -2.49 -9.26 3.83
N VAL A 193 -1.71 -9.45 4.89
CA VAL A 193 -0.42 -10.16 4.81
C VAL A 193 -0.69 -11.63 4.53
N VAL A 194 -0.27 -12.09 3.35
CA VAL A 194 -0.50 -13.46 2.86
C VAL A 194 0.75 -14.33 2.87
N GLY A 195 1.91 -13.74 3.14
CA GLY A 195 3.18 -14.44 3.26
C GLY A 195 4.29 -13.51 3.72
N PHE A 196 5.40 -14.06 4.15
CA PHE A 196 6.57 -13.30 4.56
C PHE A 196 7.87 -14.03 4.27
N SER A 197 8.96 -13.27 4.21
CA SER A 197 10.32 -13.76 4.06
C SER A 197 11.27 -13.01 4.98
N TYR A 198 12.28 -13.71 5.48
CA TYR A 198 13.41 -13.12 6.19
C TYR A 198 14.72 -13.58 5.58
N ALA A 199 15.61 -12.63 5.36
CA ALA A 199 16.99 -12.87 4.97
C ALA A 199 17.94 -12.41 6.09
N ASP A 200 18.95 -13.23 6.38
CA ASP A 200 20.03 -12.91 7.30
C ASP A 200 21.22 -12.34 6.51
N LYS A 201 21.70 -11.15 6.88
CA LYS A 201 22.81 -10.48 6.18
C LYS A 201 24.19 -10.97 6.63
N THR A 202 24.28 -11.69 7.75
CA THR A 202 25.55 -12.10 8.33
C THR A 202 26.10 -13.34 7.63
N ASP A 203 25.24 -14.29 7.28
CA ASP A 203 25.61 -15.52 6.59
C ASP A 203 25.04 -15.64 5.16
N ALA A 204 24.25 -14.66 4.71
CA ALA A 204 23.55 -14.69 3.42
C ALA A 204 22.58 -15.88 3.28
N SER A 205 21.81 -16.15 4.32
CA SER A 205 20.76 -17.17 4.31
C SER A 205 19.35 -16.61 4.13
N ILE A 206 18.46 -17.39 3.52
CA ILE A 206 17.00 -17.18 3.65
C ILE A 206 16.54 -17.97 4.87
N TRP A 207 16.38 -17.26 5.99
CA TRP A 207 16.06 -17.86 7.28
C TRP A 207 14.60 -18.32 7.36
N ALA A 208 13.68 -17.58 6.74
CA ALA A 208 12.27 -17.92 6.70
C ALA A 208 11.65 -17.55 5.36
N LEU A 209 10.79 -18.41 4.83
CA LEU A 209 9.89 -18.12 3.72
C LEU A 209 8.60 -18.89 3.91
N PHE A 210 7.51 -18.18 4.21
CA PHE A 210 6.22 -18.80 4.49
C PHE A 210 5.10 -18.06 3.76
N VAL A 211 4.11 -18.82 3.30
CA VAL A 211 2.88 -18.30 2.66
C VAL A 211 1.69 -18.96 3.35
N SER A 212 0.64 -18.17 3.59
CA SER A 212 -0.62 -18.66 4.13
C SER A 212 -1.18 -19.77 3.24
N PRO A 213 -1.65 -20.91 3.79
CA PRO A 213 -2.25 -22.00 3.02
C PRO A 213 -3.38 -21.54 2.09
N ALA A 214 -4.20 -20.57 2.52
CA ALA A 214 -5.30 -20.01 1.73
C ALA A 214 -4.83 -19.20 0.49
N HIS A 215 -3.54 -18.88 0.41
CA HIS A 215 -2.95 -17.99 -0.58
C HIS A 215 -1.82 -18.64 -1.39
N GLU A 216 -1.66 -19.95 -1.28
CA GLU A 216 -0.72 -20.73 -2.08
C GLU A 216 -1.07 -20.66 -3.58
N GLY A 217 -0.06 -20.82 -4.44
CA GLY A 217 -0.24 -20.75 -5.90
C GLY A 217 -0.45 -19.35 -6.47
N LYS A 218 -0.57 -18.30 -5.64
CA LYS A 218 -0.73 -16.90 -6.08
C LYS A 218 0.59 -16.17 -6.38
N GLY A 219 1.72 -16.86 -6.32
CA GLY A 219 3.06 -16.31 -6.64
C GLY A 219 3.77 -15.56 -5.51
N ALA A 220 3.20 -15.50 -4.29
CA ALA A 220 3.77 -14.79 -3.13
C ALA A 220 5.19 -15.26 -2.79
N ALA A 221 5.40 -16.57 -2.63
CA ALA A 221 6.72 -17.14 -2.30
C ALA A 221 7.81 -16.76 -3.32
N LYS A 222 7.48 -16.79 -4.62
CA LYS A 222 8.41 -16.43 -5.70
C LYS A 222 8.84 -14.97 -5.62
N ARG A 223 7.90 -14.04 -5.40
CA ARG A 223 8.22 -12.60 -5.30
C ARG A 223 9.01 -12.29 -4.03
N LEU A 224 8.60 -12.86 -2.90
CA LEU A 224 9.28 -12.72 -1.61
C LEU A 224 10.73 -13.23 -1.66
N LEU A 225 10.95 -14.41 -2.24
CA LEU A 225 12.28 -14.96 -2.42
C LEU A 225 13.14 -14.06 -3.32
N GLY A 226 12.56 -13.56 -4.42
CA GLY A 226 13.23 -12.63 -5.33
C GLY A 226 13.74 -11.39 -4.62
N VAL A 227 12.87 -10.64 -3.92
CA VAL A 227 13.30 -9.39 -3.25
C VAL A 227 14.36 -9.64 -2.17
N ALA A 228 14.29 -10.77 -1.48
CA ALA A 228 15.24 -11.14 -0.43
C ALA A 228 16.64 -11.45 -1.00
N VAL A 229 16.69 -12.23 -2.08
CA VAL A 229 17.94 -12.54 -2.81
C VAL A 229 18.57 -11.26 -3.37
N ASP A 230 17.76 -10.36 -3.94
CA ASP A 230 18.24 -9.13 -4.57
C ASP A 230 18.89 -8.22 -3.56
N TRP A 231 18.29 -8.15 -2.37
CA TRP A 231 18.84 -7.42 -1.27
C TRP A 231 20.17 -8.02 -0.78
N LEU A 232 20.26 -9.34 -0.59
CA LEU A 232 21.52 -9.99 -0.20
C LEU A 232 22.63 -9.78 -1.25
N PHE A 233 22.32 -9.85 -2.54
CA PHE A 233 23.29 -9.53 -3.58
C PHE A 233 23.65 -8.04 -3.62
N ALA A 234 22.71 -7.13 -3.37
CA ALA A 234 23.00 -5.71 -3.25
C ALA A 234 23.95 -5.39 -2.08
N LEU A 235 23.96 -6.21 -1.02
CA LEU A 235 24.92 -6.12 0.08
C LEU A 235 26.33 -6.64 -0.25
N GLY A 236 26.51 -7.29 -1.41
CA GLY A 236 27.82 -7.76 -1.87
C GLY A 236 28.07 -9.26 -1.72
N HIS A 237 27.09 -10.05 -1.27
CA HIS A 237 27.27 -11.51 -1.19
C HIS A 237 27.33 -12.15 -2.59
N ASP A 238 28.18 -13.16 -2.76
CA ASP A 238 28.36 -13.89 -4.04
C ASP A 238 27.40 -15.07 -4.18
N GLY A 239 26.84 -15.54 -3.07
CA GLY A 239 25.87 -16.61 -3.02
C GLY A 239 24.89 -16.46 -1.85
N VAL A 240 23.70 -17.00 -2.03
CA VAL A 240 22.66 -17.11 -1.02
C VAL A 240 22.38 -18.59 -0.77
N HIS A 241 22.06 -18.96 0.47
CA HIS A 241 21.77 -20.35 0.82
C HIS A 241 20.52 -20.50 1.69
N LEU A 242 19.96 -21.70 1.72
CA LEU A 242 18.86 -22.08 2.61
C LEU A 242 18.79 -23.60 2.76
N SER A 243 17.96 -24.07 3.69
CA SER A 243 17.63 -25.49 3.82
C SER A 243 16.13 -25.71 4.00
N THR A 244 15.65 -26.89 3.64
CA THR A 244 14.26 -27.33 3.85
C THR A 244 14.20 -28.85 3.91
N SER A 245 13.12 -29.42 4.43
CA SER A 245 12.93 -30.87 4.43
C SER A 245 12.84 -31.44 3.02
N ALA A 246 13.55 -32.55 2.79
CA ALA A 246 13.65 -33.21 1.51
C ALA A 246 12.30 -33.81 1.07
N GLY A 247 12.03 -33.77 -0.23
CA GLY A 247 10.81 -34.33 -0.84
C GLY A 247 9.53 -33.49 -0.64
N THR A 248 9.61 -32.40 0.11
CA THR A 248 8.49 -31.46 0.33
C THR A 248 8.18 -30.63 -0.93
N ARG A 249 7.08 -29.89 -0.89
CA ARG A 249 6.78 -28.90 -1.93
C ARG A 249 7.82 -27.79 -1.96
N ALA A 250 8.34 -27.37 -0.80
CA ALA A 250 9.42 -26.39 -0.72
C ALA A 250 10.70 -26.87 -1.45
N ASP A 251 11.10 -28.13 -1.28
CA ASP A 251 12.24 -28.74 -2.00
C ASP A 251 12.07 -28.60 -3.53
N LYS A 252 10.91 -29.03 -4.05
CA LYS A 252 10.58 -28.91 -5.48
C LYS A 252 10.52 -27.46 -5.95
N PHE A 253 10.02 -26.56 -5.11
CA PHE A 253 9.90 -25.13 -5.41
C PHE A 253 11.26 -24.48 -5.63
N TYR A 254 12.22 -24.67 -4.72
CA TYR A 254 13.55 -24.05 -4.87
C TYR A 254 14.30 -24.60 -6.09
N ALA A 255 14.24 -25.91 -6.32
CA ALA A 255 14.82 -26.53 -7.51
C ALA A 255 14.24 -25.94 -8.82
N ALA A 256 12.92 -25.76 -8.89
CA ALA A 256 12.26 -25.16 -10.06
C ALA A 256 12.61 -23.68 -10.29
N GLN A 257 13.17 -23.01 -9.28
CA GLN A 257 13.56 -21.60 -9.33
C GLN A 257 15.07 -21.42 -9.63
N GLY A 258 15.75 -22.50 -10.04
CA GLY A 258 17.14 -22.48 -10.47
C GLY A 258 18.17 -22.62 -9.33
N TRP A 259 17.75 -22.99 -8.13
CA TRP A 259 18.68 -23.21 -7.02
C TRP A 259 19.40 -24.55 -7.17
N THR A 260 20.69 -24.56 -6.81
CA THR A 260 21.50 -25.78 -6.79
C THR A 260 21.20 -26.55 -5.52
N ARG A 261 20.61 -27.74 -5.66
CA ARG A 261 20.24 -28.62 -4.56
C ARG A 261 21.38 -29.56 -4.17
N THR A 262 21.66 -29.68 -2.88
CA THR A 262 22.55 -30.71 -2.30
C THR A 262 21.83 -31.45 -1.17
N VAL A 263 22.31 -32.65 -0.84
CA VAL A 263 21.82 -33.40 0.32
C VAL A 263 22.46 -32.82 1.58
N LEU A 264 21.65 -32.45 2.56
CA LEU A 264 22.14 -31.99 3.86
C LEU A 264 22.21 -33.15 4.85
N ASN A 265 21.14 -33.93 4.96
CA ASN A 265 21.05 -35.15 5.76
C ASN A 265 19.90 -36.05 5.23
N ASP A 266 19.59 -37.16 5.91
CA ASP A 266 18.53 -38.09 5.50
C ASP A 266 17.12 -37.47 5.38
N ARG A 267 16.90 -36.33 6.04
CA ARG A 267 15.60 -35.65 6.13
C ARG A 267 15.56 -34.29 5.45
N ASP A 268 16.71 -33.65 5.24
CA ASP A 268 16.80 -32.26 4.76
C ASP A 268 17.69 -32.11 3.52
N ALA A 269 17.34 -31.11 2.70
CA ALA A 269 18.10 -30.67 1.55
C ALA A 269 18.62 -29.24 1.77
N ALA A 270 19.83 -28.97 1.27
CA ALA A 270 20.40 -27.64 1.22
C ALA A 270 20.32 -27.09 -0.20
N PHE A 271 20.19 -25.77 -0.32
CA PHE A 271 20.09 -25.07 -1.59
C PHE A 271 21.04 -23.88 -1.59
N THR A 272 21.72 -23.69 -2.71
CA THR A 272 22.57 -22.51 -2.95
C THR A 272 22.22 -21.85 -4.28
N LEU A 273 22.31 -20.53 -4.32
CA LEU A 273 22.14 -19.72 -5.51
C LEU A 273 23.29 -18.73 -5.61
N THR A 274 24.07 -18.79 -6.68
CA THR A 274 25.15 -17.83 -6.93
C THR A 274 24.63 -16.63 -7.71
N ARG A 275 25.27 -15.47 -7.55
CA ARG A 275 24.93 -14.26 -8.29
C ARG A 275 24.94 -14.47 -9.81
N ALA A 276 25.90 -15.23 -10.32
CA ALA A 276 26.02 -15.56 -11.74
C ALA A 276 24.99 -16.60 -12.22
N GLY A 277 24.44 -17.42 -11.32
CA GLY A 277 23.45 -18.45 -11.63
C GLY A 277 22.00 -17.98 -11.53
N ARG A 278 21.76 -16.69 -11.22
CA ARG A 278 20.41 -16.15 -11.07
C ARG A 278 19.71 -16.08 -12.45
N PRO A 279 18.55 -16.73 -12.62
CA PRO A 279 17.75 -16.58 -13.84
C PRO A 279 17.27 -15.12 -13.98
N THR A 280 17.41 -14.55 -15.17
CA THR A 280 16.86 -13.23 -15.53
C THR A 280 15.34 -13.21 -15.54
#